data_AF-A0A6B9VD77-F1
#
_entry.id   AF-A0A6B9VD77-F1
#
_cell.length_a   1.000
_cell.length_b   1.000
_cell.length_c   1.000
_cell.angle_alpha   90.00
_cell.angle_beta   90.00
_cell.angle_gamma   90.00
#
_symmetry.space_group_name_H-M   'P 1'
#
loop_
_entity.id
_entity.type
_entity.pdbx_description
1 polymer ?
#
loop_
_entity_poly.entity_id
_entity_poly.type
_entity_poly.pdbx_seq_one_letter_code
_entity_poly.pdbx_strand_id
1 'polypeptide(L)'
;MNCLQNLQLSYVLPFQVSTRHHRNHPFCSVSLGISKSSHQNRSMAIKSASGSIPSAETSSFDMKEEKSETYSNNMTEAMGAVLTYRHELGMNYNFIRPDLIVGSCLQTPEDVDKLRKIGVKTIFCLQQDPDLEYFGVDINAIREYAKACGDIQHLRAQIRDFDAFDLRMRLPAVVSKLYKAINSNGGVTYIHCTAGLGRAPAIALAYMFWVQGYKLNEAYKLLLSKRPCFPKLDAIKSATADILTGLSKKSVTLSWEGSNCSSVEVSGLDIGWGQRMPLDFDDKQGLWSLKRELPEGHYEYKYIVDGKWICNKNELITSPNKDGHVNNFLDVLDDSSSVGALLRERLTGDNPDLTKDERLRIREFLEAYPDETEQ
;
A
#
# COMPACT_ATOMS: atom_id res chain seq x y z
N MET A 1 7.89 58.85 -22.18
CA MET A 1 6.71 59.74 -22.15
C MET A 1 5.52 58.98 -22.72
N ASN A 2 4.31 59.48 -22.43
CA ASN A 2 2.99 59.05 -22.91
C ASN A 2 2.35 57.84 -22.22
N CYS A 3 1.37 58.18 -21.38
CA CYS A 3 0.43 57.33 -20.66
C CYS A 3 -0.97 57.44 -21.30
N LEU A 4 -1.89 56.53 -20.92
CA LEU A 4 -3.37 56.70 -20.95
C LEU A 4 -4.03 56.73 -22.37
N GLN A 5 -5.30 56.39 -22.62
CA GLN A 5 -6.43 55.91 -21.78
C GLN A 5 -7.61 55.32 -22.61
N ASN A 6 -8.51 54.59 -21.93
CA ASN A 6 -9.97 54.41 -22.20
C ASN A 6 -10.42 53.64 -23.47
N LEU A 7 -11.29 52.61 -23.44
CA LEU A 7 -12.61 52.31 -22.81
C LEU A 7 -13.83 52.63 -23.70
N GLN A 8 -14.65 51.61 -24.00
CA GLN A 8 -16.12 51.72 -24.12
C GLN A 8 -16.86 50.38 -23.91
N LEU A 9 -18.05 50.44 -23.29
CA LEU A 9 -18.98 49.33 -23.01
C LEU A 9 -19.88 49.03 -24.24
N SER A 10 -20.44 47.83 -24.43
CA SER A 10 -21.78 47.39 -23.95
C SER A 10 -22.24 46.13 -24.77
N TYR A 11 -23.36 45.42 -24.57
CA TYR A 11 -24.54 45.51 -23.67
C TYR A 11 -24.99 44.07 -23.22
N VAL A 12 -26.26 43.84 -22.79
CA VAL A 12 -26.67 42.64 -22.00
C VAL A 12 -28.06 42.04 -22.39
N LEU A 13 -28.11 40.71 -22.66
CA LEU A 13 -29.25 39.74 -22.54
C LEU A 13 -30.57 40.01 -23.35
N PRO A 14 -31.67 39.18 -23.29
CA PRO A 14 -31.96 37.91 -22.56
C PRO A 14 -32.66 36.77 -23.37
N PHE A 15 -33.15 35.73 -22.64
CA PHE A 15 -34.23 34.75 -22.97
C PHE A 15 -33.88 33.50 -23.84
N GLN A 16 -34.45 32.30 -23.65
CA GLN A 16 -35.45 31.78 -22.68
C GLN A 16 -35.32 30.25 -22.45
N VAL A 17 -35.85 29.76 -21.32
CA VAL A 17 -36.02 28.32 -21.01
C VAL A 17 -37.24 27.75 -21.75
N SER A 18 -37.17 26.48 -22.19
CA SER A 18 -38.38 25.68 -22.42
C SER A 18 -38.19 24.20 -22.06
N THR A 19 -39.18 23.63 -21.38
CA THR A 19 -39.28 22.23 -20.99
C THR A 19 -40.09 21.43 -22.01
N ARG A 20 -39.88 20.11 -22.13
CA ARG A 20 -40.93 19.07 -21.97
C ARG A 20 -40.52 17.62 -22.32
N HIS A 21 -40.87 16.73 -21.39
CA HIS A 21 -41.35 15.33 -21.49
C HIS A 21 -40.74 14.27 -22.43
N HIS A 22 -40.33 13.18 -21.77
CA HIS A 22 -40.58 11.76 -22.07
C HIS A 22 -40.99 11.32 -23.49
N ARG A 23 -40.23 10.34 -24.01
CA ARG A 23 -40.80 9.15 -24.69
C ARG A 23 -40.04 7.88 -24.29
N ASN A 24 -40.78 6.79 -24.16
CA ASN A 24 -40.29 5.48 -23.72
C ASN A 24 -39.83 4.59 -24.89
N HIS A 25 -39.16 3.49 -24.50
CA HIS A 25 -38.98 2.20 -25.20
C HIS A 25 -37.81 2.06 -26.18
N PRO A 26 -37.31 0.81 -26.42
CA PRO A 26 -37.64 -0.45 -25.72
C PRO A 26 -36.45 -1.11 -25.01
N PHE A 27 -36.77 -2.01 -24.07
CA PHE A 27 -35.82 -3.01 -23.56
C PHE A 27 -35.40 -3.95 -24.70
N CYS A 28 -34.09 -4.25 -24.80
CA CYS A 28 -33.60 -5.35 -25.62
C CYS A 28 -33.21 -6.52 -24.71
N SER A 29 -34.05 -7.54 -24.65
CA SER A 29 -33.79 -8.76 -23.87
C SER A 29 -32.84 -9.68 -24.63
N VAL A 30 -31.59 -9.78 -24.19
CA VAL A 30 -30.65 -10.81 -24.68
C VAL A 30 -30.79 -12.05 -23.83
N SER A 31 -31.45 -13.08 -24.37
CA SER A 31 -31.58 -14.39 -23.73
C SER A 31 -30.26 -15.17 -23.83
N LEU A 32 -29.47 -15.16 -22.74
CA LEU A 32 -28.34 -16.08 -22.60
C LEU A 32 -28.86 -17.51 -22.35
N GLY A 33 -28.69 -18.38 -23.35
CA GLY A 33 -28.94 -19.81 -23.19
C GLY A 33 -27.89 -20.45 -22.29
N ILE A 34 -28.31 -20.99 -21.15
CA ILE A 34 -27.43 -21.74 -20.25
C ILE A 34 -27.16 -23.12 -20.86
N SER A 35 -25.97 -23.32 -21.42
CA SER A 35 -25.46 -24.67 -21.70
C SER A 35 -24.77 -25.22 -20.45
N LYS A 36 -25.28 -26.33 -19.91
CA LYS A 36 -24.63 -27.09 -18.84
C LYS A 36 -23.71 -28.15 -19.47
N SER A 37 -22.41 -27.90 -19.55
CA SER A 37 -21.42 -28.94 -19.85
C SER A 37 -20.88 -29.55 -18.55
N SER A 38 -21.39 -30.73 -18.20
CA SER A 38 -20.86 -31.52 -17.08
C SER A 38 -19.60 -32.26 -17.50
N HIS A 39 -18.42 -31.73 -17.17
CA HIS A 39 -17.16 -32.47 -17.34
C HIS A 39 -16.83 -33.28 -16.09
N GLN A 40 -17.18 -34.57 -16.13
CA GLN A 40 -16.68 -35.57 -15.20
C GLN A 40 -15.20 -35.86 -15.49
N ASN A 41 -14.30 -35.46 -14.61
CA ASN A 41 -12.90 -35.88 -14.68
C ASN A 41 -12.79 -37.36 -14.25
N ARG A 42 -12.85 -38.28 -15.23
CA ARG A 42 -12.41 -39.66 -15.04
C ARG A 42 -10.89 -39.70 -14.94
N SER A 43 -10.37 -40.22 -13.84
CA SER A 43 -8.96 -40.55 -13.72
C SER A 43 -8.59 -41.68 -14.69
N MET A 44 -7.61 -41.44 -15.55
CA MET A 44 -6.90 -42.50 -16.26
C MET A 44 -5.43 -42.47 -15.88
N ALA A 45 -4.97 -43.56 -15.25
CA ALA A 45 -3.58 -43.75 -14.93
C ALA A 45 -2.78 -43.99 -16.22
N ILE A 46 -1.84 -43.09 -16.53
CA ILE A 46 -0.82 -43.31 -17.55
C ILE A 46 0.49 -43.60 -16.81
N LYS A 47 0.95 -44.84 -16.91
CA LYS A 47 2.35 -45.18 -16.61
C LYS A 47 3.21 -44.71 -17.78
N SER A 48 4.11 -43.77 -17.53
CA SER A 48 5.24 -43.49 -18.42
C SER A 48 6.50 -43.31 -17.59
N ALA A 49 7.39 -44.30 -17.64
CA ALA A 49 8.74 -44.15 -17.14
C ALA A 49 9.61 -43.57 -18.26
N SER A 50 10.17 -42.38 -18.04
CA SER A 50 11.38 -41.92 -18.71
C SER A 50 12.06 -40.95 -17.77
N GLY A 51 13.32 -41.23 -17.42
CA GLY A 51 14.07 -40.39 -16.50
C GLY A 51 14.54 -39.11 -17.19
N SER A 52 13.94 -37.98 -16.84
CA SER A 52 14.49 -36.66 -17.14
C SER A 52 15.26 -36.18 -15.91
N ILE A 53 16.57 -35.98 -16.04
CA ILE A 53 17.34 -35.22 -15.04
C ILE A 53 16.79 -33.78 -15.09
N PRO A 54 16.32 -33.19 -13.98
CA PRO A 54 15.92 -31.80 -13.99
C PRO A 54 17.17 -30.94 -14.24
N SER A 55 17.15 -30.19 -15.34
CA SER A 55 18.11 -29.10 -15.55
C SER A 55 18.00 -28.09 -14.40
N ALA A 56 19.13 -27.64 -13.87
CA ALA A 56 19.18 -26.71 -12.74
C ALA A 56 18.32 -25.45 -12.99
N GLU A 57 18.30 -24.97 -14.24
CA GLU A 57 17.46 -23.85 -14.68
C GLU A 57 15.97 -24.11 -14.46
N THR A 58 15.44 -25.26 -14.90
CA THR A 58 14.04 -25.66 -14.70
C THR A 58 13.70 -25.72 -13.21
N SER A 59 14.52 -26.40 -12.40
CA SER A 59 14.29 -26.44 -10.95
C SER A 59 14.33 -25.05 -10.30
N SER A 60 15.18 -24.15 -10.78
CA SER A 60 15.26 -22.77 -10.26
C SER A 60 14.07 -21.90 -10.66
N PHE A 61 13.47 -22.17 -11.83
CA PHE A 61 12.28 -21.49 -12.32
C PHE A 61 11.04 -21.94 -11.53
N ASP A 62 10.85 -23.26 -11.40
CA ASP A 62 9.73 -23.85 -10.65
C ASP A 62 9.74 -23.37 -9.18
N MET A 63 10.91 -23.33 -8.53
CA MET A 63 11.07 -22.79 -7.17
C MET A 63 10.77 -21.29 -7.06
N LYS A 64 10.97 -20.50 -8.12
CA LYS A 64 10.61 -19.07 -8.12
C LYS A 64 9.10 -18.89 -8.31
N GLU A 65 8.46 -19.72 -9.13
CA GLU A 65 7.00 -19.71 -9.32
C GLU A 65 6.26 -20.08 -8.01
N GLU A 66 6.70 -21.13 -7.29
CA GLU A 66 6.13 -21.51 -5.98
C GLU A 66 6.26 -20.37 -4.93
N LYS A 67 7.41 -19.68 -4.90
CA LYS A 67 7.62 -18.49 -4.06
C LYS A 67 6.74 -17.31 -4.48
N SER A 68 6.57 -17.08 -5.79
CA SER A 68 5.68 -16.06 -6.35
C SER A 68 4.22 -16.32 -5.97
N GLU A 69 3.74 -17.57 -6.05
CA GLU A 69 2.39 -17.97 -5.64
C GLU A 69 2.19 -17.77 -4.13
N THR A 70 3.11 -18.28 -3.31
CA THR A 70 3.06 -18.12 -1.84
C THR A 70 3.01 -16.65 -1.44
N TYR A 71 3.88 -15.80 -2.02
CA TYR A 71 3.87 -14.36 -1.78
C TYR A 71 2.57 -13.70 -2.26
N SER A 72 2.02 -14.12 -3.39
CA SER A 72 0.76 -13.58 -3.94
C SER A 72 -0.46 -13.94 -3.10
N ASN A 73 -0.49 -15.14 -2.52
CA ASN A 73 -1.54 -15.56 -1.60
C ASN A 73 -1.48 -14.74 -0.30
N ASN A 74 -0.31 -14.68 0.34
CA ASN A 74 -0.09 -13.85 1.53
C ASN A 74 -0.43 -12.36 1.28
N MET A 75 -0.10 -11.86 0.09
CA MET A 75 -0.46 -10.51 -0.33
C MET A 75 -1.97 -10.34 -0.50
N THR A 76 -2.67 -11.31 -1.10
CA THR A 76 -4.13 -11.24 -1.25
C THR A 76 -4.83 -11.22 0.11
N GLU A 77 -4.40 -12.07 1.05
CA GLU A 77 -4.90 -12.09 2.43
C GLU A 77 -4.64 -10.75 3.16
N ALA A 78 -3.41 -10.24 3.13
CA ALA A 78 -3.01 -9.01 3.83
C ALA A 78 -3.44 -7.70 3.13
N MET A 79 -3.90 -7.76 1.88
CA MET A 79 -4.34 -6.60 1.09
C MET A 79 -5.85 -6.58 0.83
N GLY A 80 -6.55 -7.71 0.97
CA GLY A 80 -7.98 -7.84 0.65
C GLY A 80 -8.31 -7.61 -0.83
N ALA A 81 -7.31 -7.78 -1.70
CA ALA A 81 -7.40 -7.55 -3.13
C ALA A 81 -6.56 -8.57 -3.88
N VAL A 82 -7.20 -9.31 -4.78
CA VAL A 82 -6.55 -10.26 -5.71
C VAL A 82 -5.54 -9.50 -6.59
N LEU A 83 -4.28 -9.62 -6.22
CA LEU A 83 -3.13 -9.02 -6.88
C LEU A 83 -2.02 -10.06 -6.92
N THR A 84 -1.45 -10.31 -8.09
CA THR A 84 -0.44 -11.36 -8.28
C THR A 84 0.92 -10.74 -8.53
N TYR A 85 1.95 -11.27 -7.88
CA TYR A 85 3.35 -11.01 -8.18
C TYR A 85 3.98 -12.27 -8.78
N ARG A 86 4.79 -12.07 -9.82
CA ARG A 86 5.40 -13.12 -10.64
C ARG A 86 6.88 -12.76 -10.79
N HIS A 87 7.69 -13.13 -9.79
CA HIS A 87 9.10 -12.74 -9.71
C HIS A 87 9.92 -13.28 -10.89
N GLU A 88 9.65 -14.50 -11.33
CA GLU A 88 10.30 -15.15 -12.47
C GLU A 88 10.05 -14.48 -13.84
N LEU A 89 9.11 -13.53 -13.92
CA LEU A 89 8.92 -12.67 -15.10
C LEU A 89 9.79 -11.40 -15.10
N GLY A 90 10.61 -11.19 -14.07
CA GLY A 90 11.56 -10.08 -13.98
C GLY A 90 10.98 -8.76 -13.43
N MET A 91 11.82 -7.73 -13.40
CA MET A 91 11.44 -6.38 -12.97
C MET A 91 10.36 -5.78 -13.89
N ASN A 92 9.22 -5.39 -13.30
CA ASN A 92 8.11 -4.72 -14.01
C ASN A 92 7.76 -3.38 -13.34
N TYR A 93 7.24 -2.44 -14.14
CA TYR A 93 6.95 -1.08 -13.65
C TYR A 93 6.00 -0.31 -14.57
N ASN A 94 5.46 0.80 -14.07
CA ASN A 94 4.63 1.72 -14.83
C ASN A 94 5.01 3.18 -14.50
N PHE A 95 5.10 4.02 -15.53
CA PHE A 95 5.15 5.48 -15.35
C PHE A 95 3.79 5.96 -14.83
N ILE A 96 3.78 6.52 -13.63
CA ILE A 96 2.61 7.19 -13.03
C ILE A 96 2.54 8.63 -13.55
N ARG A 97 3.71 9.25 -13.69
CA ARG A 97 3.97 10.53 -14.33
C ARG A 97 5.29 10.45 -15.12
N PRO A 98 5.63 11.41 -16.01
CA PRO A 98 6.91 11.39 -16.74
C PRO A 98 8.16 11.37 -15.84
N ASP A 99 8.05 11.92 -14.63
CA ASP A 99 9.09 12.04 -13.60
C ASP A 99 9.04 10.91 -12.54
N LEU A 100 8.00 10.06 -12.54
CA LEU A 100 7.70 9.15 -11.43
C LEU A 100 7.23 7.77 -11.91
N ILE A 101 8.04 6.75 -11.59
CA ILE A 101 7.77 5.34 -11.86
C ILE A 101 7.49 4.60 -10.54
N VAL A 102 6.51 3.68 -10.56
CA VAL A 102 6.29 2.67 -9.52
C VAL A 102 6.53 1.28 -10.11
N GLY A 103 7.30 0.44 -9.42
CA GLY A 103 7.65 -0.89 -9.91
C GLY A 103 7.96 -1.93 -8.82
N SER A 104 8.21 -3.16 -9.28
CA SER A 104 8.72 -4.27 -8.46
C SER A 104 10.22 -4.10 -8.16
N CYS A 105 10.79 -5.02 -7.40
CA CYS A 105 12.23 -5.04 -7.15
C CYS A 105 13.04 -5.20 -8.45
N LEU A 106 14.21 -4.57 -8.46
CA LEU A 106 15.34 -5.02 -9.28
C LEU A 106 15.74 -6.43 -8.81
N GLN A 107 16.27 -7.24 -9.71
CA GLN A 107 16.69 -8.62 -9.44
C GLN A 107 18.19 -8.80 -9.66
N THR A 108 18.77 -8.08 -10.61
CA THR A 108 20.19 -8.14 -10.93
C THR A 108 20.79 -6.75 -11.18
N PRO A 109 22.12 -6.58 -11.15
CA PRO A 109 22.78 -5.32 -11.50
C PRO A 109 22.38 -4.77 -12.88
N GLU A 110 22.11 -5.62 -13.87
CA GLU A 110 21.71 -5.22 -15.23
C GLU A 110 20.33 -4.53 -15.27
N ASP A 111 19.49 -4.69 -14.24
CA ASP A 111 18.25 -3.91 -14.12
C ASP A 111 18.54 -2.42 -13.90
N VAL A 112 19.66 -2.06 -13.27
CA VAL A 112 20.10 -0.66 -13.14
C VAL A 112 20.27 -0.03 -14.52
N ASP A 113 20.91 -0.73 -15.47
CA ASP A 113 21.06 -0.23 -16.84
C ASP A 113 19.74 -0.13 -17.60
N LYS A 114 18.76 -1.00 -17.33
CA LYS A 114 17.40 -0.87 -17.89
C LYS A 114 16.74 0.43 -17.40
N LEU A 115 16.93 0.79 -16.13
CA LEU A 115 16.43 2.04 -15.55
C LEU A 115 17.20 3.28 -16.03
N ARG A 116 18.53 3.21 -16.14
CA ARG A 116 19.37 4.30 -16.69
C ARG A 116 18.97 4.65 -18.12
N LYS A 117 18.70 3.64 -18.97
CA LYS A 117 18.25 3.81 -20.37
C LYS A 117 16.95 4.60 -20.52
N ILE A 118 16.09 4.62 -19.51
CA ILE A 118 14.83 5.39 -19.48
C ILE A 118 14.93 6.68 -18.63
N GLY A 119 16.15 7.11 -18.29
CA GLY A 119 16.40 8.39 -17.62
C GLY A 119 16.22 8.38 -16.10
N VAL A 120 16.19 7.21 -15.45
CA VAL A 120 16.15 7.13 -13.98
C VAL A 120 17.44 7.68 -13.38
N LYS A 121 17.28 8.58 -12.40
CA LYS A 121 18.35 9.16 -11.59
C LYS A 121 18.32 8.75 -10.13
N THR A 122 17.16 8.29 -9.64
CA THR A 122 16.99 7.79 -8.27
C THR A 122 16.26 6.45 -8.29
N ILE A 123 16.91 5.39 -7.81
CA ILE A 123 16.28 4.12 -7.44
C ILE A 123 15.98 4.20 -5.94
N PHE A 124 14.71 4.08 -5.58
CA PHE A 124 14.24 4.27 -4.21
C PHE A 124 13.61 2.97 -3.69
N CYS A 125 14.43 2.20 -2.97
CA CYS A 125 14.15 0.86 -2.49
C CYS A 125 13.51 0.89 -1.08
N LEU A 126 12.31 0.32 -0.95
CA LEU A 126 11.57 0.22 0.31
C LEU A 126 11.72 -1.14 1.02
N GLN A 127 12.50 -2.06 0.45
CA GLN A 127 12.62 -3.44 0.94
C GLN A 127 13.49 -3.54 2.20
N GLN A 128 13.06 -4.38 3.14
CA GLN A 128 13.88 -4.92 4.22
C GLN A 128 14.70 -6.11 3.72
N ASP A 129 15.73 -6.52 4.46
CA ASP A 129 16.59 -7.64 4.05
C ASP A 129 15.83 -8.98 3.90
N PRO A 130 14.86 -9.34 4.78
CA PRO A 130 14.03 -10.54 4.57
C PRO A 130 13.22 -10.55 3.26
N ASP A 131 12.84 -9.39 2.71
CA ASP A 131 12.17 -9.32 1.40
C ASP A 131 13.10 -9.77 0.26
N LEU A 132 14.39 -9.44 0.40
CA LEU A 132 15.44 -9.66 -0.59
C LEU A 132 15.95 -11.10 -0.48
N GLU A 133 16.20 -11.57 0.74
CA GLU A 133 16.57 -12.95 1.05
C GLU A 133 15.52 -13.96 0.56
N TYR A 134 14.23 -13.67 0.74
CA TYR A 134 13.15 -14.56 0.28
C TYR A 134 13.23 -14.86 -1.22
N PHE A 135 13.56 -13.85 -2.04
CA PHE A 135 13.73 -14.00 -3.50
C PHE A 135 15.17 -14.24 -3.96
N GLY A 136 16.16 -14.19 -3.06
CA GLY A 136 17.58 -14.37 -3.39
C GLY A 136 18.19 -13.18 -4.16
N VAL A 137 17.76 -11.95 -3.87
CA VAL A 137 18.23 -10.73 -4.53
C VAL A 137 19.46 -10.16 -3.79
N ASP A 138 20.60 -10.09 -4.48
CA ASP A 138 21.81 -9.43 -3.94
C ASP A 138 21.69 -7.89 -4.08
N ILE A 139 21.19 -7.27 -3.02
CA ILE A 139 21.05 -5.81 -2.93
C ILE A 139 22.41 -5.08 -2.88
N ASN A 140 23.48 -5.73 -2.44
CA ASN A 140 24.80 -5.11 -2.34
C ASN A 140 25.42 -5.01 -3.74
N ALA A 141 25.38 -6.09 -4.53
CA ALA A 141 25.80 -6.05 -5.93
C ALA A 141 25.04 -4.98 -6.74
N ILE A 142 23.72 -4.85 -6.54
CA ILE A 142 22.90 -3.81 -7.19
C ILE A 142 23.33 -2.39 -6.75
N ARG A 143 23.56 -2.16 -5.45
CA ARG A 143 24.02 -0.86 -4.92
C ARG A 143 25.41 -0.48 -5.40
N GLU A 144 26.35 -1.42 -5.38
CA GLU A 144 27.72 -1.21 -5.84
C GLU A 144 27.77 -0.91 -7.34
N TYR A 145 26.98 -1.63 -8.15
CA TYR A 145 26.86 -1.37 -9.57
C TYR A 145 26.25 0.01 -9.87
N ALA A 146 25.15 0.38 -9.21
CA ALA A 146 24.56 1.72 -9.35
C ALA A 146 25.56 2.83 -8.96
N LYS A 147 26.32 2.63 -7.88
CA LYS A 147 27.39 3.55 -7.46
C LYS A 147 28.51 3.65 -8.50
N ALA A 148 28.89 2.53 -9.13
CA ALA A 148 29.91 2.49 -10.18
C ALA A 148 29.44 3.19 -11.49
N CYS A 149 28.15 3.21 -11.78
CA CYS A 149 27.59 3.98 -12.90
C CYS A 149 27.74 5.50 -12.73
N GLY A 150 27.74 6.00 -11.49
CA GLY A 150 28.00 7.41 -11.14
C GLY A 150 26.92 8.43 -11.52
N ASP A 151 25.95 8.04 -12.37
CA ASP A 151 24.89 8.90 -12.89
C ASP A 151 23.48 8.52 -12.43
N ILE A 152 23.37 7.56 -11.49
CA ILE A 152 22.14 7.07 -10.87
C ILE A 152 22.42 6.75 -9.39
N GLN A 153 21.54 7.17 -8.48
CA GLN A 153 21.67 6.91 -7.05
C GLN A 153 20.72 5.79 -6.62
N HIS A 154 21.22 4.79 -5.88
CA HIS A 154 20.39 3.79 -5.21
C HIS A 154 20.26 4.12 -3.72
N LEU A 155 19.04 4.43 -3.27
CA LEU A 155 18.69 4.73 -1.88
C LEU A 155 17.85 3.61 -1.27
N ARG A 156 18.11 3.28 0.00
CA ARG A 156 17.21 2.45 0.82
C ARG A 156 16.46 3.31 1.83
N ALA A 157 15.18 3.02 2.00
CA ALA A 157 14.28 3.66 2.97
C ALA A 157 13.25 2.60 3.43
N GLN A 158 13.68 1.71 4.33
CA GLN A 158 12.99 0.44 4.56
C GLN A 158 11.61 0.60 5.25
N ILE A 159 10.65 -0.24 4.84
CA ILE A 159 9.31 -0.39 5.41
C ILE A 159 8.96 -1.89 5.42
N ARG A 160 8.44 -2.43 6.52
CA ARG A 160 8.03 -3.84 6.65
C ARG A 160 6.88 -4.19 5.70
N ASP A 161 6.96 -5.36 5.04
CA ASP A 161 5.86 -5.80 4.18
C ASP A 161 4.66 -6.31 4.97
N PHE A 162 3.48 -6.26 4.34
CA PHE A 162 2.21 -6.69 4.94
C PHE A 162 1.86 -6.01 6.28
N ASP A 163 2.41 -4.82 6.50
CA ASP A 163 2.21 -4.01 7.70
C ASP A 163 1.77 -2.59 7.35
N ALA A 164 0.49 -2.30 7.58
CA ALA A 164 -0.08 -0.97 7.37
C ALA A 164 0.30 0.03 8.47
N PHE A 165 0.64 -0.45 9.67
CA PHE A 165 1.06 0.38 10.80
C PHE A 165 2.49 0.85 10.62
N ASP A 166 3.43 -0.05 10.29
CA ASP A 166 4.81 0.35 9.97
C ASP A 166 4.83 1.30 8.77
N LEU A 167 4.04 1.02 7.72
CA LEU A 167 3.87 1.96 6.60
C LEU A 167 3.40 3.36 7.04
N ARG A 168 2.39 3.44 7.92
CA ARG A 168 1.92 4.72 8.50
C ARG A 168 3.03 5.43 9.28
N MET A 169 3.76 4.71 10.14
CA MET A 169 4.79 5.28 11.00
C MET A 169 6.06 5.69 10.22
N ARG A 170 6.42 4.95 9.16
CA ARG A 170 7.61 5.22 8.31
C ARG A 170 7.35 6.28 7.24
N LEU A 171 6.10 6.43 6.76
CA LEU A 171 5.69 7.37 5.71
C LEU A 171 6.31 8.78 5.82
N PRO A 172 6.28 9.46 6.99
CA PRO A 172 6.86 10.80 7.14
C PRO A 172 8.37 10.86 6.85
N ALA A 173 9.15 9.91 7.41
CA ALA A 173 10.60 9.81 7.21
C ALA A 173 10.94 9.46 5.75
N VAL A 174 10.25 8.47 5.21
CA VAL A 174 10.51 7.91 3.88
C VAL A 174 10.17 8.93 2.79
N VAL A 175 9.07 9.67 2.92
CA VAL A 175 8.72 10.73 1.95
C VAL A 175 9.65 11.94 2.08
N SER A 176 10.21 12.23 3.26
CA SER A 176 11.27 13.26 3.39
C SER A 176 12.53 12.86 2.61
N LYS A 177 13.05 11.64 2.85
CA LYS A 177 14.23 11.12 2.13
C LYS A 177 14.00 11.11 0.61
N LEU A 178 12.80 10.73 0.17
CA LEU A 178 12.39 10.78 -1.24
C LEU A 178 12.37 12.23 -1.79
N TYR A 179 11.74 13.16 -1.08
CA TYR A 179 11.64 14.57 -1.48
C TYR A 179 13.01 15.21 -1.65
N LYS A 180 13.91 15.03 -0.68
CA LYS A 180 15.29 15.50 -0.74
C LYS A 180 16.06 14.89 -1.92
N ALA A 181 15.92 13.57 -2.14
CA ALA A 181 16.57 12.88 -3.26
C ALA A 181 16.07 13.37 -4.63
N ILE A 182 14.76 13.59 -4.79
CA ILE A 182 14.18 14.11 -6.04
C ILE A 182 14.68 15.54 -6.32
N ASN A 183 14.70 16.41 -5.30
CA ASN A 183 15.18 17.78 -5.46
C ASN A 183 16.69 17.86 -5.78
N SER A 184 17.49 16.94 -5.23
CA SER A 184 18.93 16.84 -5.48
C SER A 184 19.24 16.30 -6.89
N ASN A 185 18.59 15.19 -7.27
CA ASN A 185 19.02 14.40 -8.42
C ASN A 185 18.25 14.73 -9.71
N GLY A 186 17.03 15.25 -9.59
CA GLY A 186 16.12 15.46 -10.71
C GLY A 186 15.85 14.16 -11.49
N GLY A 187 15.62 14.30 -12.80
CA GLY A 187 15.38 13.17 -13.71
C GLY A 187 14.13 12.37 -13.37
N VAL A 188 14.13 11.08 -13.72
CA VAL A 188 13.05 10.15 -13.37
C VAL A 188 13.38 9.44 -12.07
N THR A 189 12.39 9.27 -11.19
CA THR A 189 12.54 8.50 -9.94
C THR A 189 11.77 7.19 -9.99
N TYR A 190 12.43 6.10 -9.62
CA TYR A 190 11.91 4.75 -9.59
C TYR A 190 11.67 4.29 -8.15
N ILE A 191 10.42 4.27 -7.71
CA ILE A 191 10.03 3.83 -6.37
C ILE A 191 9.61 2.37 -6.42
N HIS A 192 10.24 1.52 -5.59
CA HIS A 192 9.89 0.10 -5.55
C HIS A 192 9.90 -0.51 -4.15
N CYS A 193 9.12 -1.59 -4.03
CA CYS A 193 9.24 -2.57 -2.95
C CYS A 193 9.47 -3.94 -3.62
N THR A 194 9.01 -5.05 -3.02
CA THR A 194 9.06 -6.38 -3.64
C THR A 194 8.23 -6.45 -4.93
N ALA A 195 6.90 -6.35 -4.83
CA ALA A 195 6.00 -6.43 -5.99
C ALA A 195 5.66 -5.07 -6.64
N GLY A 196 5.88 -3.96 -5.94
CA GLY A 196 5.39 -2.66 -6.38
C GLY A 196 3.88 -2.50 -6.28
N LEU A 197 3.23 -3.22 -5.35
CA LEU A 197 1.77 -3.31 -5.24
C LEU A 197 1.19 -2.79 -3.91
N GLY A 198 2.01 -2.62 -2.87
CA GLY A 198 1.61 -2.02 -1.58
C GLY A 198 2.44 -0.79 -1.21
N ARG A 199 3.60 -1.03 -0.57
CA ARG A 199 4.52 0.00 -0.05
C ARG A 199 4.90 1.09 -1.07
N ALA A 200 5.40 0.70 -2.25
CA ALA A 200 5.83 1.68 -3.28
C ALA A 200 4.70 2.55 -3.86
N PRO A 201 3.55 1.96 -4.26
CA PRO A 201 2.34 2.73 -4.56
C PRO A 201 1.95 3.73 -3.46
N ALA A 202 2.03 3.33 -2.19
CA ALA A 202 1.68 4.21 -1.06
C ALA A 202 2.63 5.41 -0.93
N ILE A 203 3.94 5.19 -1.02
CA ILE A 203 4.95 6.27 -0.98
C ILE A 203 4.81 7.21 -2.18
N ALA A 204 4.60 6.68 -3.39
CA ALA A 204 4.36 7.50 -4.58
C ALA A 204 3.08 8.36 -4.44
N LEU A 205 2.01 7.78 -3.92
CA LEU A 205 0.73 8.47 -3.70
C LEU A 205 0.85 9.55 -2.62
N ALA A 206 1.54 9.28 -1.51
CA ALA A 206 1.83 10.27 -0.48
C ALA A 206 2.68 11.42 -1.02
N TYR A 207 3.70 11.14 -1.83
CA TYR A 207 4.52 12.16 -2.48
C TYR A 207 3.69 13.05 -3.44
N MET A 208 2.82 12.45 -4.26
CA MET A 208 1.91 13.20 -5.13
C MET A 208 0.96 14.10 -4.33
N PHE A 209 0.41 13.60 -3.22
CA PHE A 209 -0.53 14.31 -2.36
C PHE A 209 0.14 15.45 -1.57
N TRP A 210 1.26 15.18 -0.90
CA TRP A 210 1.95 16.12 -0.01
C TRP A 210 2.79 17.14 -0.78
N VAL A 211 3.57 16.70 -1.78
CA VAL A 211 4.59 17.53 -2.43
C VAL A 211 4.13 18.10 -3.77
N GLN A 212 3.51 17.27 -4.63
CA GLN A 212 3.14 17.66 -6.01
C GLN A 212 1.78 18.36 -6.14
N GLY A 213 1.08 18.61 -5.03
CA GLY A 213 -0.12 19.45 -5.00
C GLY A 213 -1.43 18.76 -5.42
N TYR A 214 -1.44 17.45 -5.65
CA TYR A 214 -2.67 16.72 -5.97
C TYR A 214 -3.62 16.67 -4.76
N LYS A 215 -4.91 16.41 -5.01
CA LYS A 215 -5.81 15.84 -4.00
C LYS A 215 -5.59 14.34 -3.90
N LEU A 216 -5.75 13.75 -2.72
CA LEU A 216 -5.46 12.32 -2.50
C LEU A 216 -6.22 11.42 -3.49
N ASN A 217 -7.52 11.67 -3.67
CA ASN A 217 -8.37 10.88 -4.58
C ASN A 217 -8.07 11.10 -6.08
N GLU A 218 -7.52 12.25 -6.46
CA GLU A 218 -7.10 12.50 -7.85
C GLU A 218 -5.80 11.76 -8.15
N ALA A 219 -4.82 11.82 -7.24
CA ALA A 219 -3.58 11.06 -7.33
C ALA A 219 -3.84 9.54 -7.30
N TYR A 220 -4.75 9.07 -6.44
CA TYR A 220 -5.14 7.66 -6.36
C TYR A 220 -5.76 7.15 -7.66
N LYS A 221 -6.68 7.91 -8.27
CA LYS A 221 -7.27 7.58 -9.59
C LYS A 221 -6.21 7.55 -10.68
N LEU A 222 -5.28 8.51 -10.70
CA LEU A 222 -4.17 8.52 -11.65
C LEU A 222 -3.27 7.29 -11.49
N LEU A 223 -2.84 6.97 -10.25
CA LEU A 223 -2.04 5.80 -9.92
C LEU A 223 -2.71 4.50 -10.40
N LEU A 224 -3.98 4.26 -10.03
CA LEU A 224 -4.71 3.05 -10.44
C LEU A 224 -4.98 2.98 -11.95
N SER A 225 -5.09 4.12 -12.65
CA SER A 225 -5.19 4.14 -14.12
C SER A 225 -3.91 3.70 -14.85
N LYS A 226 -2.77 3.64 -14.13
CA LYS A 226 -1.45 3.26 -14.67
C LYS A 226 -0.95 1.93 -14.13
N ARG A 227 -1.26 1.60 -12.87
CA ARG A 227 -0.87 0.35 -12.21
C ARG A 227 -1.97 -0.10 -11.24
N PRO A 228 -2.67 -1.22 -11.50
CA PRO A 228 -3.53 -1.86 -10.50
C PRO A 228 -2.69 -2.26 -9.27
N CYS A 229 -3.04 -1.73 -8.09
CA CYS A 229 -2.29 -1.92 -6.85
C CYS A 229 -3.16 -1.57 -5.62
N PHE A 230 -2.62 -1.73 -4.40
CA PHE A 230 -3.30 -1.46 -3.14
C PHE A 230 -2.48 -0.50 -2.24
N PRO A 231 -2.49 0.83 -2.49
CA PRO A 231 -1.61 1.80 -1.85
C PRO A 231 -1.97 2.18 -0.40
N LYS A 232 -2.73 1.35 0.33
CA LYS A 232 -3.11 1.54 1.76
C LYS A 232 -3.52 2.98 2.11
N LEU A 233 -4.62 3.46 1.53
CA LEU A 233 -5.07 4.86 1.67
C LEU A 233 -5.10 5.34 3.13
N ASP A 234 -5.62 4.54 4.05
CA ASP A 234 -5.80 4.97 5.45
C ASP A 234 -4.47 5.12 6.21
N ALA A 235 -3.40 4.44 5.79
CA ALA A 235 -2.05 4.69 6.29
C ALA A 235 -1.55 6.09 5.85
N ILE A 236 -1.81 6.48 4.59
CA ILE A 236 -1.47 7.82 4.06
C ILE A 236 -2.29 8.90 4.77
N LYS A 237 -3.61 8.71 4.88
CA LYS A 237 -4.50 9.65 5.58
C LYS A 237 -4.07 9.85 7.04
N SER A 238 -3.83 8.75 7.75
CA SER A 238 -3.44 8.80 9.16
C SER A 238 -2.08 9.46 9.34
N ALA A 239 -1.07 9.09 8.54
CA ALA A 239 0.24 9.75 8.58
C ALA A 239 0.16 11.26 8.25
N THR A 240 -0.77 11.67 7.37
CA THR A 240 -1.04 13.08 7.08
C THR A 240 -1.60 13.82 8.31
N ALA A 241 -2.57 13.20 9.01
CA ALA A 241 -3.11 13.73 10.26
C ALA A 241 -2.04 13.77 11.37
N ASP A 242 -1.19 12.75 11.47
CA ASP A 242 -0.13 12.64 12.46
C ASP A 242 0.91 13.77 12.34
N ILE A 243 1.30 14.16 11.11
CA ILE A 243 2.19 15.31 10.86
C ILE A 243 1.53 16.63 11.31
N LEU A 244 0.22 16.80 11.08
CA LEU A 244 -0.47 18.08 11.29
C LEU A 244 -1.00 18.29 12.72
N THR A 245 -1.32 17.20 13.42
CA THR A 245 -1.95 17.19 14.76
C THR A 245 -1.06 16.57 15.85
N GLY A 246 -0.03 15.81 15.48
CA GLY A 246 0.77 15.00 16.40
C GLY A 246 0.22 13.58 16.59
N LEU A 247 0.97 12.80 17.37
CA LEU A 247 0.66 11.43 17.77
C LEU A 247 0.29 11.40 19.26
N SER A 248 -1.01 11.40 19.54
CA SER A 248 -1.57 10.92 20.81
C SER A 248 -1.49 9.38 20.84
N LYS A 249 -1.60 8.77 22.03
CA LYS A 249 -1.82 7.33 22.19
C LYS A 249 -2.89 7.08 23.25
N LYS A 250 -3.66 6.01 23.07
CA LYS A 250 -4.62 5.49 24.04
C LYS A 250 -4.32 4.02 24.34
N SER A 251 -4.52 3.65 25.60
CA SER A 251 -4.52 2.27 26.06
C SER A 251 -5.75 1.55 25.49
N VAL A 252 -5.53 0.47 24.76
CA VAL A 252 -6.57 -0.51 24.38
C VAL A 252 -6.27 -1.86 25.01
N THR A 253 -7.30 -2.67 25.24
CA THR A 253 -7.16 -4.05 25.71
C THR A 253 -7.96 -4.96 24.80
N LEU A 254 -7.27 -5.87 24.12
CA LEU A 254 -7.88 -7.01 23.41
C LEU A 254 -8.12 -8.14 24.39
N SER A 255 -9.22 -8.87 24.24
CA SER A 255 -9.61 -9.91 25.20
C SER A 255 -10.24 -11.13 24.54
N TRP A 256 -9.86 -12.31 25.00
CA TRP A 256 -10.44 -13.58 24.55
C TRP A 256 -10.87 -14.44 25.75
N GLU A 257 -12.18 -14.71 25.83
CA GLU A 257 -12.77 -15.54 26.89
C GLU A 257 -12.58 -17.03 26.60
N GLY A 258 -12.09 -17.79 27.59
CA GLY A 258 -12.07 -19.26 27.53
C GLY A 258 -10.77 -19.89 28.04
N SER A 259 -10.89 -20.76 29.02
CA SER A 259 -9.80 -21.59 29.57
C SER A 259 -9.60 -22.92 28.84
N ASN A 260 -10.29 -23.15 27.72
CA ASN A 260 -10.26 -24.39 26.94
C ASN A 260 -9.26 -24.37 25.76
N CYS A 261 -8.35 -23.39 25.74
CA CYS A 261 -7.26 -23.27 24.77
C CYS A 261 -5.92 -23.14 25.51
N SER A 262 -4.82 -23.52 24.86
CA SER A 262 -3.45 -23.51 25.42
C SER A 262 -2.66 -22.27 25.01
N SER A 263 -3.02 -21.64 23.88
CA SER A 263 -2.45 -20.36 23.46
C SER A 263 -3.47 -19.51 22.72
N VAL A 264 -3.40 -18.20 22.98
CA VAL A 264 -4.06 -17.17 22.18
C VAL A 264 -3.01 -16.15 21.76
N GLU A 265 -2.91 -15.90 20.46
CA GLU A 265 -2.08 -14.85 19.85
C GLU A 265 -2.95 -13.89 19.04
N VAL A 266 -2.42 -12.71 18.70
CA VAL A 266 -2.99 -11.79 17.71
C VAL A 266 -1.98 -11.49 16.60
N SER A 267 -2.49 -11.23 15.39
CA SER A 267 -1.73 -10.72 14.23
C SER A 267 -2.49 -9.58 13.54
N GLY A 268 -1.80 -8.78 12.74
CA GLY A 268 -2.29 -7.49 12.23
C GLY A 268 -1.97 -6.36 13.21
N LEU A 269 -2.98 -5.59 13.63
CA LEU A 269 -2.88 -4.56 14.66
C LEU A 269 -1.72 -3.57 14.40
N ASP A 270 -0.80 -3.39 15.36
CA ASP A 270 0.39 -2.54 15.27
C ASP A 270 1.70 -3.32 15.00
N ILE A 271 1.58 -4.58 14.57
CA ILE A 271 2.72 -5.47 14.27
C ILE A 271 2.74 -6.02 12.85
N GLY A 272 1.64 -5.86 12.10
CA GLY A 272 1.47 -6.39 10.75
C GLY A 272 1.07 -7.88 10.71
N TRP A 273 0.66 -8.34 9.53
CA TRP A 273 0.14 -9.69 9.33
C TRP A 273 1.22 -10.79 9.31
N GLY A 274 2.49 -10.41 9.15
CA GLY A 274 3.62 -11.32 9.21
C GLY A 274 4.15 -11.61 10.63
N GLN A 275 3.58 -10.98 11.66
CA GLN A 275 4.00 -11.10 13.06
C GLN A 275 2.88 -11.64 13.92
N ARG A 276 3.21 -12.19 15.09
CA ARG A 276 2.25 -12.62 16.11
C ARG A 276 2.66 -12.13 17.49
N MET A 277 1.68 -11.85 18.33
CA MET A 277 1.89 -11.46 19.72
C MET A 277 0.99 -12.30 20.63
N PRO A 278 1.54 -13.02 21.63
CA PRO A 278 0.73 -13.77 22.58
C PRO A 278 -0.08 -12.83 23.48
N LEU A 279 -1.23 -13.31 23.95
CA LEU A 279 -2.00 -12.73 25.06
C LEU A 279 -1.55 -13.36 26.38
N ASP A 280 -1.66 -12.60 27.47
CA ASP A 280 -1.45 -13.08 28.84
C ASP A 280 -2.74 -13.69 29.39
N PHE A 281 -2.66 -14.86 30.03
CA PHE A 281 -3.82 -15.54 30.65
C PHE A 281 -3.92 -15.21 32.14
N ASP A 282 -5.12 -14.80 32.60
CA ASP A 282 -5.47 -14.70 34.02
C ASP A 282 -6.28 -15.93 34.46
N ASP A 283 -5.60 -16.86 35.15
CA ASP A 283 -6.20 -18.07 35.75
C ASP A 283 -7.44 -17.80 36.62
N LYS A 284 -7.53 -16.62 37.26
CA LYS A 284 -8.63 -16.28 38.17
C LYS A 284 -9.88 -15.85 37.43
N GLN A 285 -9.71 -15.28 36.24
CA GLN A 285 -10.80 -14.77 35.39
C GLN A 285 -11.14 -15.73 34.25
N GLY A 286 -10.24 -16.65 33.89
CA GLY A 286 -10.40 -17.51 32.70
C GLY A 286 -10.30 -16.72 31.40
N LEU A 287 -9.53 -15.62 31.42
CA LEU A 287 -9.50 -14.58 30.39
C LEU A 287 -8.08 -14.41 29.86
N TRP A 288 -7.93 -14.41 28.54
CA TRP A 288 -6.73 -13.97 27.86
C TRP A 288 -6.84 -12.48 27.56
N SER A 289 -5.77 -11.71 27.75
CA SER A 289 -5.77 -10.27 27.45
C SER A 289 -4.45 -9.78 26.87
N LEU A 290 -4.51 -8.72 26.06
CA LEU A 290 -3.33 -7.98 25.58
C LEU A 290 -3.60 -6.48 25.64
N LYS A 291 -2.79 -5.77 26.41
CA LYS A 291 -2.82 -4.30 26.50
C LYS A 291 -1.85 -3.68 25.49
N ARG A 292 -2.31 -2.70 24.70
CA ARG A 292 -1.47 -1.94 23.73
C ARG A 292 -1.69 -0.43 23.89
N GLU A 293 -0.65 0.35 23.57
CA GLU A 293 -0.73 1.82 23.50
C GLU A 293 -0.69 2.27 22.03
N LEU A 294 -1.87 2.47 21.46
CA LEU A 294 -2.09 2.72 20.03
C LEU A 294 -2.44 4.20 19.77
N PRO A 295 -1.93 4.82 18.68
CA PRO A 295 -2.40 6.13 18.27
C PRO A 295 -3.80 6.08 17.65
N GLU A 296 -4.45 7.23 17.52
CA GLU A 296 -5.76 7.33 16.86
C GLU A 296 -5.74 6.70 15.46
N GLY A 297 -6.76 5.94 15.08
CA GLY A 297 -6.88 5.26 13.78
C GLY A 297 -7.65 3.94 13.83
N HIS A 298 -7.80 3.34 12.65
CA HIS A 298 -8.45 2.04 12.44
C HIS A 298 -7.40 0.92 12.39
N TYR A 299 -7.63 -0.17 13.13
CA TYR A 299 -6.72 -1.31 13.20
C TYR A 299 -7.45 -2.63 12.98
N GLU A 300 -7.20 -3.27 11.84
CA GLU A 300 -7.63 -4.66 11.61
C GLU A 300 -6.66 -5.64 12.27
N TYR A 301 -7.20 -6.69 12.88
CA TYR A 301 -6.44 -7.76 13.52
C TYR A 301 -7.20 -9.08 13.49
N LYS A 302 -6.54 -10.18 13.89
CA LYS A 302 -7.18 -11.49 14.00
C LYS A 302 -6.47 -12.36 15.03
N TYR A 303 -7.23 -13.18 15.73
CA TYR A 303 -6.68 -14.09 16.72
C TYR A 303 -6.13 -15.37 16.07
N ILE A 304 -5.11 -15.94 16.70
CA ILE A 304 -4.66 -17.30 16.46
C ILE A 304 -4.83 -18.07 17.78
N VAL A 305 -5.81 -18.97 17.84
CA VAL A 305 -6.12 -19.78 19.03
C VAL A 305 -5.71 -21.22 18.75
N ASP A 306 -4.78 -21.76 19.55
CA ASP A 306 -4.17 -23.09 19.34
C ASP A 306 -3.73 -23.31 17.87
N GLY A 307 -3.08 -22.29 17.28
CA GLY A 307 -2.60 -22.31 15.91
C GLY A 307 -3.65 -22.05 14.81
N LYS A 308 -4.93 -21.81 15.16
CA LYS A 308 -6.02 -21.58 14.20
C LYS A 308 -6.42 -20.11 14.14
N TRP A 309 -6.48 -19.55 12.93
CA TRP A 309 -6.97 -18.20 12.70
C TRP A 309 -8.48 -18.08 12.93
N ILE A 310 -8.89 -17.24 13.89
CA ILE A 310 -10.29 -17.07 14.30
C ILE A 310 -10.59 -15.57 14.50
N CYS A 311 -11.79 -15.14 14.12
CA CYS A 311 -12.32 -13.85 14.55
C CYS A 311 -13.20 -14.03 15.79
N ASN A 312 -12.99 -13.20 16.80
CA ASN A 312 -13.90 -13.09 17.93
C ASN A 312 -15.23 -12.50 17.45
N LYS A 313 -16.33 -13.22 17.64
CA LYS A 313 -17.67 -12.79 17.19
C LYS A 313 -18.32 -11.77 18.14
N ASN A 314 -17.75 -11.57 19.31
CA ASN A 314 -18.23 -10.62 20.32
C ASN A 314 -17.56 -9.24 20.18
N GLU A 315 -16.49 -9.15 19.39
CA GLU A 315 -15.79 -7.91 19.04
C GLU A 315 -16.20 -7.43 17.64
N LEU A 316 -15.85 -6.19 17.29
CA LEU A 316 -16.14 -5.64 15.96
C LEU A 316 -15.43 -6.45 14.87
N ILE A 317 -16.13 -6.69 13.76
CA ILE A 317 -15.64 -7.46 12.61
C ILE A 317 -15.86 -6.70 11.30
N THR A 318 -14.90 -6.81 10.38
CA THR A 318 -14.98 -6.17 9.06
C THR A 318 -16.05 -6.81 8.18
N SER A 319 -16.55 -6.06 7.19
CA SER A 319 -17.26 -6.67 6.07
C SER A 319 -16.33 -7.65 5.34
N PRO A 320 -16.83 -8.81 4.86
CA PRO A 320 -16.00 -9.74 4.10
C PRO A 320 -15.34 -9.05 2.90
N ASN A 321 -14.04 -9.28 2.72
CA ASN A 321 -13.34 -8.84 1.51
C ASN A 321 -13.75 -9.68 0.28
N LYS A 322 -13.15 -9.43 -0.89
CA LYS A 322 -13.52 -10.09 -2.15
C LYS A 322 -13.41 -11.62 -2.11
N ASP A 323 -12.53 -12.13 -1.26
CA ASP A 323 -12.21 -13.54 -1.10
C ASP A 323 -12.92 -14.15 0.12
N GLY A 324 -13.81 -13.38 0.77
CA GLY A 324 -14.61 -13.78 1.91
C GLY A 324 -13.89 -13.72 3.26
N HIS A 325 -12.64 -13.24 3.31
CA HIS A 325 -11.95 -13.09 4.59
C HIS A 325 -12.56 -11.92 5.38
N VAL A 326 -12.78 -12.18 6.66
CA VAL A 326 -13.19 -11.22 7.68
C VAL A 326 -12.08 -11.14 8.72
N ASN A 327 -11.86 -9.94 9.27
CA ASN A 327 -10.95 -9.66 10.38
C ASN A 327 -11.75 -9.08 11.55
N ASN A 328 -11.18 -9.12 12.75
CA ASN A 328 -11.62 -8.19 13.79
C ASN A 328 -11.05 -6.80 13.49
N PHE A 329 -11.65 -5.75 14.06
CA PHE A 329 -11.04 -4.43 14.06
C PHE A 329 -11.32 -3.69 15.37
N LEU A 330 -10.56 -2.62 15.59
CA LEU A 330 -10.87 -1.61 16.60
C LEU A 330 -10.57 -0.22 16.04
N ASP A 331 -11.37 0.76 16.45
CA ASP A 331 -11.14 2.17 16.18
C ASP A 331 -10.64 2.86 17.45
N VAL A 332 -9.45 3.46 17.38
CA VAL A 332 -8.96 4.37 18.40
C VAL A 332 -9.35 5.78 17.98
N LEU A 333 -10.35 6.35 18.64
CA LEU A 333 -10.82 7.71 18.40
C LEU A 333 -10.38 8.64 19.53
N ASP A 334 -10.21 9.93 19.26
CA ASP A 334 -10.24 10.94 20.32
C ASP A 334 -11.67 11.44 20.53
N ASP A 335 -12.09 11.47 21.80
CA ASP A 335 -13.45 11.85 22.21
C ASP A 335 -13.53 13.35 22.51
N SER A 336 -12.41 14.08 22.36
CA SER A 336 -12.37 15.52 22.55
C SER A 336 -12.97 16.26 21.36
N SER A 337 -13.71 17.33 21.62
CA SER A 337 -14.16 18.28 20.60
C SER A 337 -13.06 19.27 20.18
N SER A 338 -11.79 18.83 20.22
CA SER A 338 -10.64 19.68 19.93
C SER A 338 -10.51 20.02 18.44
N VAL A 339 -9.81 21.11 18.14
CA VAL A 339 -9.44 21.47 16.77
C VAL A 339 -8.60 20.37 16.11
N GLY A 340 -7.82 19.62 16.90
CA GLY A 340 -7.05 18.47 16.43
C GLY A 340 -7.93 17.30 15.99
N ALA A 341 -8.95 16.95 16.78
CA ALA A 341 -9.90 15.89 16.45
C ALA A 341 -10.69 16.20 15.17
N LEU A 342 -11.25 17.42 15.05
CA LEU A 342 -11.94 17.88 13.84
C LEU A 342 -11.02 17.90 12.60
N LEU A 343 -9.74 18.23 12.78
CA LEU A 343 -8.75 18.18 11.71
C LEU A 343 -8.45 16.73 11.30
N ARG A 344 -8.29 15.80 12.26
CA ARG A 344 -8.07 14.38 11.93
C ARG A 344 -9.29 13.78 11.21
N GLU A 345 -10.51 13.98 11.72
CA GLU A 345 -11.76 13.53 11.08
C GLU A 345 -11.81 13.94 9.59
N ARG A 346 -11.53 15.22 9.30
CA ARG A 346 -11.49 15.76 7.94
C ARG A 346 -10.40 15.14 7.06
N LEU A 347 -9.27 14.73 7.64
CA LEU A 347 -8.14 14.13 6.94
C LEU A 347 -8.27 12.61 6.77
N THR A 348 -9.02 11.92 7.64
CA THR A 348 -9.27 10.47 7.59
C THR A 348 -10.54 10.08 6.82
N GLY A 349 -11.45 11.04 6.57
CA GLY A 349 -12.65 10.85 5.75
C GLY A 349 -12.41 10.49 4.27
N ASP A 350 -13.49 10.47 3.48
CA ASP A 350 -13.49 9.89 2.13
C ASP A 350 -12.67 10.67 1.09
N ASN A 351 -12.62 12.00 1.21
CA ASN A 351 -12.02 12.88 0.20
C ASN A 351 -11.20 14.00 0.85
N PRO A 352 -10.08 13.66 1.53
CA PRO A 352 -9.25 14.63 2.18
C PRO A 352 -8.50 15.48 1.14
N ASP A 353 -8.45 16.78 1.40
CA ASP A 353 -7.65 17.75 0.68
C ASP A 353 -6.90 18.61 1.72
N LEU A 354 -5.74 19.11 1.33
CA LEU A 354 -4.88 19.92 2.19
C LEU A 354 -5.01 21.39 1.83
N THR A 355 -5.24 22.22 2.84
CA THR A 355 -5.21 23.68 2.67
C THR A 355 -3.79 24.14 2.28
N LYS A 356 -3.65 25.39 1.81
CA LYS A 356 -2.32 25.94 1.47
C LYS A 356 -1.37 25.90 2.67
N ASP A 357 -1.88 26.23 3.85
CA ASP A 357 -1.10 26.30 5.09
C ASP A 357 -0.73 24.90 5.61
N GLU A 358 -1.61 23.91 5.44
CA GLU A 358 -1.30 22.50 5.73
C GLU A 358 -0.23 21.93 4.79
N ARG A 359 -0.30 22.27 3.49
CA ARG A 359 0.73 21.89 2.51
C ARG A 359 2.08 22.56 2.82
N LEU A 360 2.06 23.80 3.33
CA LEU A 360 3.27 24.48 3.78
C LEU A 360 3.86 23.79 5.01
N ARG A 361 3.06 23.54 6.07
CA ARG A 361 3.51 22.83 7.27
C ARG A 361 4.06 21.44 6.99
N ILE A 362 3.44 20.69 6.07
CA ILE A 362 3.97 19.38 5.64
C ILE A 362 5.31 19.55 4.90
N ARG A 363 5.46 20.56 4.03
CA ARG A 363 6.73 20.83 3.35
C ARG A 363 7.84 21.19 4.33
N GLU A 364 7.58 22.11 5.26
CA GLU A 364 8.52 22.51 6.32
C GLU A 364 8.94 21.30 7.18
N PHE A 365 7.98 20.42 7.53
CA PHE A 365 8.26 19.16 8.20
C PHE A 365 9.17 18.23 7.38
N LEU A 366 8.90 18.05 6.08
CA LEU A 366 9.71 17.19 5.21
C LEU A 366 11.13 17.75 4.99
N GLU A 367 11.29 19.07 4.99
CA GLU A 367 12.59 19.76 4.90
C GLU A 367 13.39 19.62 6.20
N ALA A 368 12.74 19.80 7.35
CA ALA A 368 13.36 19.74 8.67
C ALA A 368 13.59 18.32 9.20
N TYR A 369 12.96 17.29 8.62
CA TYR A 369 13.14 15.90 9.06
C TYR A 369 14.63 15.49 8.97
N PRO A 370 15.23 14.89 10.02
CA PRO A 370 16.64 14.52 9.99
C PRO A 370 16.91 13.44 8.94
N ASP A 371 18.06 13.52 8.27
CA ASP A 371 18.48 12.46 7.37
C ASP A 371 18.87 11.21 8.17
N GLU A 372 18.24 10.08 7.87
CA GLU A 372 18.66 8.79 8.42
C GLU A 372 20.09 8.48 7.93
N THR A 373 21.05 8.43 8.85
CA THR A 373 22.41 7.96 8.56
C THR A 373 22.34 6.57 7.98
N GLU A 374 22.91 6.37 6.78
CA GLU A 374 22.95 5.04 6.16
C GLU A 374 23.78 4.08 7.04
N GLN A 375 23.10 3.06 7.59
CA GLN A 375 23.72 1.85 8.13
C GLN A 375 23.82 0.80 7.02
#